data_AF-A0A151R6V9-F1
#
_entry.id   AF-A0A151R6V9-F1
#
_cell.length_a   1.000
_cell.length_b   1.000
_cell.length_c   1.000
_cell.angle_alpha   90.00
_cell.angle_beta   90.00
_cell.angle_gamma   90.00
#
_symmetry.space_group_name_H-M   'P 1'
#
loop_
_entity.id
_entity.type
_entity.pdbx_description
1 polymer ?
#
loop_
_entity_poly.entity_id
_entity_poly.type
_entity_poly.pdbx_seq_one_letter_code
_entity_poly.pdbx_strand_id
1 'polypeptide(L)'
;MEVNIPLLDAFKQIPKYAKFLKELCTHKRKLKGNKRISMSRNVSAIIGKVVPLILEKCKDQGTFYMPCIIGNNKFENAMLDLGASINVMPLSIFNSLSLGPL
;
A
#
# COMPACT_ATOMS: atom_id res chain seq x y z
N MET A 1 -4.36 -15.93 14.50
CA MET A 1 -5.20 -15.63 13.31
C MET A 1 -6.59 -15.36 13.82
N GLU A 2 -6.95 -14.10 14.03
CA GLU A 2 -8.36 -13.75 14.20
C GLU A 2 -8.99 -13.74 12.82
N VAL A 3 -9.71 -14.81 12.51
CA VAL A 3 -10.62 -14.80 11.37
C VAL A 3 -11.87 -14.09 11.86
N ASN A 4 -12.12 -12.90 11.32
CA ASN A 4 -13.23 -12.04 11.67
C ASN A 4 -14.55 -12.74 11.27
N ILE A 5 -15.06 -13.63 12.15
CA ILE A 5 -16.23 -14.50 11.92
C ILE A 5 -17.43 -13.74 11.28
N PRO A 6 -17.76 -12.49 11.72
CA PRO A 6 -18.86 -11.74 11.12
C PRO A 6 -18.68 -11.45 9.62
N LEU A 7 -17.44 -11.21 9.19
CA LEU A 7 -17.09 -10.92 7.80
C LEU A 7 -17.24 -12.18 6.93
N LEU A 8 -16.82 -13.33 7.45
CA LEU A 8 -16.94 -14.60 6.74
C LEU A 8 -18.42 -15.00 6.55
N ASP A 9 -19.25 -14.78 7.56
CA ASP A 9 -20.68 -15.07 7.47
C ASP A 9 -21.41 -14.10 6.54
N ALA A 10 -20.99 -12.83 6.47
CA ALA A 10 -21.48 -11.89 5.47
C ALA A 10 -21.18 -12.36 4.03
N PHE A 11 -19.99 -12.92 3.79
CA PHE A 11 -19.63 -13.46 2.46
C PHE A 11 -20.40 -14.74 2.09
N LYS A 12 -20.75 -15.58 3.07
CA LYS A 12 -21.57 -16.77 2.82
C LYS A 12 -22.99 -16.42 2.36
N GLN A 13 -23.54 -15.31 2.86
CA GLN A 13 -24.89 -14.87 2.49
C GLN A 13 -24.98 -14.35 1.05
N ILE A 14 -23.86 -13.98 0.44
CA ILE A 14 -23.82 -13.48 -0.94
C ILE A 14 -23.42 -14.63 -1.88
N PRO A 15 -24.33 -15.19 -2.70
CA PRO A 15 -24.07 -16.41 -3.47
C PRO A 15 -22.85 -16.32 -4.41
N LYS A 16 -22.60 -15.13 -4.97
CA LYS A 16 -21.44 -14.87 -5.84
C LYS A 16 -20.12 -15.01 -5.09
N TYR A 17 -20.03 -14.50 -3.86
CA TYR A 17 -18.83 -14.62 -3.03
C TYR A 17 -18.69 -16.02 -2.44
N ALA A 18 -19.79 -16.66 -2.03
CA ALA A 18 -19.78 -18.05 -1.59
C ALA A 18 -19.20 -18.99 -2.67
N LYS A 19 -19.63 -18.83 -3.93
CA LYS A 19 -19.09 -19.59 -5.08
C LYS A 19 -17.60 -19.31 -5.28
N PHE A 20 -17.20 -18.04 -5.25
CA PHE A 20 -15.80 -17.63 -5.40
C PHE A 20 -14.89 -18.20 -4.29
N LEU A 21 -15.31 -18.10 -3.03
CA LEU A 21 -14.57 -18.66 -1.88
C LEU A 21 -14.46 -20.18 -1.97
N LYS A 22 -15.55 -20.85 -2.40
CA LYS A 22 -15.55 -22.29 -2.63
C LYS A 22 -14.58 -22.66 -3.77
N GLU A 23 -14.58 -21.92 -4.87
CA GLU A 23 -13.63 -22.12 -5.97
C GLU A 23 -12.19 -21.90 -5.52
N LEU A 24 -11.92 -20.87 -4.72
CA LEU A 24 -10.58 -20.56 -4.21
C LEU A 24 -10.06 -21.64 -3.24
N CYS A 25 -10.93 -22.17 -2.38
CA CYS A 25 -10.59 -23.24 -1.43
C CYS A 25 -10.47 -24.62 -2.09
N THR A 26 -11.20 -24.87 -3.18
CA THR A 26 -11.16 -26.14 -3.94
C THR A 26 -10.03 -26.13 -4.98
N HIS A 27 -9.76 -24.99 -5.62
CA HIS A 27 -8.62 -24.75 -6.51
C HIS A 27 -7.38 -24.35 -5.71
N LYS A 28 -7.02 -25.17 -4.71
CA LYS A 28 -5.64 -25.16 -4.20
C LYS A 28 -4.73 -25.65 -5.33
N ARG A 29 -4.36 -24.75 -6.25
CA ARG A 29 -3.25 -25.00 -7.18
C ARG A 29 -2.05 -25.31 -6.30
N LYS A 30 -1.74 -26.61 -6.16
CA LYS A 30 -0.47 -27.03 -5.60
C LYS A 30 0.59 -26.34 -6.45
N LEU A 31 1.26 -25.34 -5.88
CA LEU A 31 2.46 -24.77 -6.44
C LEU A 31 3.42 -25.95 -6.59
N LYS A 32 3.55 -26.50 -7.81
CA LYS A 32 4.59 -27.48 -8.10
C LYS A 32 5.91 -26.86 -7.63
N GLY A 33 6.62 -27.58 -6.77
CA GLY A 33 7.83 -27.09 -6.11
C GLY A 33 8.74 -26.41 -7.14
N ASN A 34 9.21 -25.20 -6.78
CA ASN A 34 10.08 -24.30 -7.54
C ASN A 34 9.43 -23.37 -8.57
N LYS A 35 8.10 -23.25 -8.63
CA LYS A 35 7.48 -22.19 -9.44
C LYS A 35 7.62 -20.83 -8.74
N ARG A 36 8.63 -20.03 -9.13
CA ARG A 36 8.76 -18.63 -8.73
C ARG A 36 7.63 -17.82 -9.39
N ILE A 37 6.69 -17.34 -8.57
CA ILE A 37 5.70 -16.36 -9.00
C ILE A 37 6.27 -14.98 -8.67
N SER A 38 6.35 -14.09 -9.66
CA SER A 38 6.65 -12.67 -9.42
C SER A 38 5.45 -12.06 -8.69
N MET A 39 5.62 -11.78 -7.40
CA MET A 39 4.62 -11.12 -6.58
C MET A 39 4.93 -9.62 -6.48
N SER A 40 3.89 -8.78 -6.57
CA SER A 40 4.04 -7.36 -6.28
C SER A 40 4.39 -7.15 -4.80
N ARG A 41 5.11 -6.07 -4.51
CA ARG A 41 5.61 -5.73 -3.16
C ARG A 41 4.50 -5.81 -2.09
N ASN A 42 3.30 -5.34 -2.42
CA ASN A 42 2.13 -5.33 -1.54
C ASN A 42 1.64 -6.73 -1.17
N VAL A 43 1.69 -7.69 -2.11
CA VAL A 43 1.25 -9.08 -1.88
C VAL A 43 2.31 -9.85 -1.09
N SER A 44 3.59 -9.57 -1.33
CA SER A 44 4.71 -10.13 -0.56
C SER A 44 4.66 -9.73 0.91
N ALA A 45 4.27 -8.47 1.20
CA ALA A 45 4.19 -7.94 2.55
C ALA A 45 3.10 -8.62 3.40
N ILE A 46 2.03 -9.10 2.77
CA ILE A 46 0.93 -9.80 3.45
C ILE A 46 1.31 -11.24 3.79
N ILE A 47 1.95 -11.94 2.85
CA ILE A 47 2.38 -13.34 3.04
C ILE A 47 3.62 -13.41 3.95
N GLY A 48 4.51 -12.42 3.86
CA GLY A 48 5.72 -12.29 4.67
C GLY A 48 5.47 -12.07 6.16
N LYS A 49 4.26 -11.66 6.58
CA LYS A 49 3.91 -11.53 8.01
C LYS A 49 4.02 -12.85 8.80
N VAL A 50 4.05 -14.00 8.12
CA VAL A 50 4.20 -15.32 8.75
C VAL A 50 5.67 -15.75 8.84
N VAL A 51 6.59 -15.09 8.12
CA VAL A 51 8.04 -15.33 8.21
C VAL A 51 8.60 -14.41 9.29
N PRO A 52 9.15 -14.95 10.38
CA PRO A 52 9.26 -14.27 11.67
C PRO A 52 10.16 -13.04 11.60
N LEU A 53 9.62 -11.91 12.06
CA LEU A 53 10.22 -10.77 12.76
C LEU A 53 11.54 -10.14 12.28
N ILE A 54 12.12 -10.59 11.16
CA ILE A 54 13.26 -9.94 10.52
C ILE A 54 12.74 -9.44 9.18
N LEU A 55 11.89 -8.42 9.26
CA LEU A 55 12.08 -7.30 8.36
C LEU A 55 13.52 -6.89 8.63
N GLU A 56 14.46 -7.42 7.85
CA GLU A 56 15.76 -6.81 7.68
C GLU A 56 15.39 -5.37 7.35
N LYS A 57 15.50 -4.46 8.34
CA LYS A 57 15.01 -3.09 8.21
C LYS A 57 15.54 -2.65 6.87
N CYS A 58 14.65 -2.47 5.88
CA CYS A 58 15.03 -1.86 4.63
C CYS A 58 15.73 -0.60 5.09
N LYS A 59 17.05 -0.51 4.90
CA LYS A 59 17.82 0.67 5.29
C LYS A 59 17.00 1.84 4.78
N ASP A 60 16.44 2.66 5.67
CA ASP A 60 15.54 3.73 5.27
C ASP A 60 16.29 4.53 4.21
N GLN A 61 15.83 4.43 2.96
CA GLN A 61 16.67 4.73 1.80
C GLN A 61 16.75 6.24 1.55
N GLY A 62 16.55 7.05 2.59
CA GLY A 62 16.35 8.48 2.50
C GLY A 62 14.88 8.82 2.25
N THR A 63 14.57 10.07 2.60
CA THR A 63 13.35 10.79 2.27
C THR A 63 12.75 10.36 0.93
N PHE A 64 11.48 9.93 0.93
CA PHE A 64 10.78 9.60 -0.30
C PHE A 64 10.25 10.87 -0.96
N TYR A 65 10.56 11.05 -2.24
CA TYR A 65 10.06 12.18 -3.04
C TYR A 65 9.12 11.68 -4.13
N MET A 66 8.04 12.43 -4.36
CA MET A 66 7.10 12.19 -5.44
C MET A 66 6.82 13.51 -6.17
N PRO A 67 6.65 13.50 -7.50
CA PRO A 67 6.21 14.70 -8.19
C PRO A 67 4.80 15.11 -7.75
N CYS A 68 4.55 16.40 -7.65
CA CYS A 68 3.23 16.96 -7.37
C CYS A 68 2.94 18.18 -8.25
N ILE A 69 1.67 18.55 -8.36
CA ILE A 69 1.22 19.74 -9.08
C ILE A 69 0.44 20.60 -8.09
N ILE A 70 0.79 21.89 -8.00
CA ILE A 70 0.09 22.88 -7.19
C ILE A 70 -0.32 24.02 -8.12
N GLY A 71 -1.63 24.21 -8.28
CA GLY A 71 -2.17 25.08 -9.33
C GLY A 71 -1.72 24.59 -10.71
N ASN A 72 -1.01 25.44 -11.46
CA ASN A 72 -0.46 25.11 -12.77
C ASN A 72 1.04 24.74 -12.74
N ASN A 73 1.64 24.68 -11.56
CA ASN A 73 3.08 24.48 -11.40
C ASN A 73 3.39 23.03 -11.01
N LYS A 74 4.32 22.40 -11.73
CA LYS A 74 4.79 21.04 -11.46
C LYS A 74 6.07 21.08 -10.62
N PHE A 75 6.09 20.31 -9.53
CA PHE A 75 7.25 20.11 -8.67
C PHE A 75 7.71 18.66 -8.79
N GLU A 76 8.93 18.42 -9.23
CA GLU A 76 9.43 17.04 -9.45
C GLU A 76 9.69 16.29 -8.14
N ASN A 77 10.03 17.01 -7.06
CA ASN A 77 10.49 16.43 -5.81
C ASN A 77 9.73 16.99 -4.60
N ALA A 78 8.49 16.56 -4.38
CA ALA A 78 7.78 16.83 -3.13
C ALA A 78 8.05 15.70 -2.14
N MET A 79 8.53 16.05 -0.94
CA MET A 79 8.78 15.10 0.13
C MET A 79 7.47 14.51 0.65
N LEU A 80 7.38 13.18 0.69
CA LEU A 80 6.25 12.45 1.25
C LEU A 80 6.67 11.82 2.58
N ASP A 81 6.18 12.39 3.66
CA ASP A 81 6.29 11.83 5.00
C ASP A 81 4.94 11.23 5.41
N LEU A 82 4.84 9.90 5.42
CA LEU A 82 3.62 9.19 5.83
C LEU A 82 3.35 9.29 7.35
N GLY A 83 4.33 9.76 8.13
CA GLY A 83 4.17 10.04 9.56
C GLY A 83 3.70 11.46 9.87
N ALA A 84 3.72 12.37 8.89
CA ALA A 84 3.29 13.74 9.08
C ALA A 84 1.77 13.88 8.97
N SER A 85 1.16 14.59 9.93
CA SER A 85 -0.28 14.92 9.90
C SER A 85 -0.60 16.22 9.15
N ILE A 86 0.42 16.98 8.76
CA ILE A 86 0.29 18.28 8.07
C ILE A 86 1.22 18.35 6.87
N ASN A 87 0.83 19.13 5.86
CA ASN A 87 1.68 19.46 4.73
C ASN A 87 2.40 20.79 5.00
N VAL A 88 3.70 20.83 4.72
CA VAL A 88 4.51 22.04 4.87
C VAL A 88 4.98 22.51 3.50
N MET A 89 4.82 23.80 3.21
CA MET A 89 5.33 24.44 2.01
C MET A 89 6.36 25.51 2.42
N PRO A 90 7.59 25.48 1.87
CA PRO A 90 8.55 26.56 2.11
C PRO A 90 8.02 27.90 1.62
N LEU A 91 8.33 28.98 2.34
CA LEU A 91 7.91 30.35 2.00
C LEU A 91 8.36 30.77 0.58
N SER A 92 9.53 30.31 0.14
CA SER A 92 10.01 30.56 -1.22
C SER A 92 9.07 30.00 -2.29
N ILE A 93 8.54 28.80 -2.07
CA ILE A 93 7.58 28.17 -2.97
C ILE A 93 6.24 28.89 -2.90
N PHE A 94 5.76 29.22 -1.71
CA PHE A 94 4.54 30.01 -1.53
C PHE A 94 4.59 31.34 -2.30
N ASN A 95 5.69 32.08 -2.17
CA ASN A 95 5.91 33.34 -2.89
C ASN A 95 5.98 33.13 -4.41
N SER A 96 6.63 32.06 -4.87
CA SER A 96 6.72 31.75 -6.31
C SER A 96 5.36 31.40 -6.94
N LEU A 97 4.42 30.90 -6.13
CA LEU A 97 3.07 30.56 -6.55
C LEU A 97 2.12 31.76 -6.51
N SER A 98 2.55 32.92 -5.99
CA SER A 98 1.75 34.15 -5.89
C SER A 98 0.37 33.92 -5.24
N LEU A 99 0.32 33.14 -4.16
CA LEU A 99 -0.93 32.70 -3.50
C LEU A 99 -1.63 33.79 -2.67
N GLY A 100 -1.14 35.02 -2.71
CA GLY A 100 -1.63 36.14 -1.90
C GLY A 100 -0.80 36.36 -0.63
N PRO A 101 -1.22 37.30 0.24
CA PRO A 101 -0.54 37.56 1.50
C PRO A 101 -0.68 36.39 2.49
N LEU A 102 0.30 36.25 3.38
CA LEU A 102 0.28 35.36 4.54
C LEU A 102 -0.52 35.96 5.70
#